data_AF-A0A961PQS4-F1
#
_entry.id   AF-A0A961PQS4-F1
#
_cell.length_a   1.000
_cell.length_b   1.000
_cell.length_c   1.000
_cell.angle_alpha   90.00
_cell.angle_beta   90.00
_cell.angle_gamma   90.00
#
_symmetry.space_group_name_H-M   'P 1'
#
loop_
_entity.id
_entity.type
_entity.pdbx_description
1 polymer ?
#
loop_
_entity_poly.entity_id
_entity_poly.type
_entity_poly.pdbx_seq_one_letter_code
_entity_poly.pdbx_strand_id
1 'polypeptide(L)'
;MTQGRKSSLDDPMVVRAALALDDAVTGLAEAVEQQALHRTRAHKLAAQIDKLARDLSRGWGMDTHGKLLAATARHDAERKFLEKAQRAVARAQGRHARALEAYCDAFDRHYAMMAELRAALDHRQRQGAALTRALQYLFDIRWRAELDAYESRGQSARFDLPESSHDYIPVDIPRFFDLLIQLDRQLSVDPAYAIAEPQDESGPKPEPFPRYRAVSFLEVGCGSGRNLLLARASQLFRLGRSAGFDINPVAIEIGRATFGLGEDLLVADALEYDYGGFDVIYTFRPLSDLALQRRLEARMAATMRKDAYLLAPLSLDLGLYPELTQVGQGPDLWKKTG
;
A
#
# COMPACT_ATOMS: atom_id res chain seq x y z
N MET A 1 10.93 -16.56 24.97
CA MET A 1 10.74 -17.44 23.81
C MET A 1 10.73 -16.60 22.54
N THR A 2 11.91 -16.41 21.96
CA THR A 2 12.09 -15.73 20.67
C THR A 2 11.71 -16.71 19.57
N GLN A 3 10.48 -16.62 19.06
CA GLN A 3 10.15 -17.19 17.76
C GLN A 3 11.10 -16.56 16.74
N GLY A 4 12.05 -17.35 16.26
CA GLY A 4 12.96 -16.94 15.20
C GLY A 4 12.13 -16.49 14.00
N ARG A 5 12.19 -15.20 13.68
CA ARG A 5 11.66 -14.66 12.43
C ARG A 5 12.41 -15.39 11.32
N LYS A 6 11.78 -16.41 10.72
CA LYS A 6 12.21 -16.96 9.43
C LYS A 6 12.37 -15.76 8.49
N SER A 7 13.56 -15.62 7.93
CA SER A 7 13.85 -14.47 7.10
C SER A 7 12.90 -14.48 5.91
N SER A 8 12.44 -13.32 5.46
CA SER A 8 11.58 -13.24 4.27
C SER A 8 12.26 -13.74 2.99
N LEU A 9 13.56 -14.07 3.05
CA LEU A 9 14.30 -14.74 1.98
C LEU A 9 13.94 -16.24 1.89
N ASP A 10 13.29 -16.80 2.90
CA ASP A 10 12.79 -18.19 2.89
C ASP A 10 11.34 -18.24 2.37
N ASP A 11 10.99 -17.49 1.32
CA ASP A 11 9.74 -17.78 0.62
C ASP A 11 9.92 -19.12 -0.11
N PRO A 12 9.31 -20.21 0.40
CA PRO A 12 9.53 -21.53 -0.15
C PRO A 12 9.08 -21.60 -1.61
N MET A 13 8.24 -20.69 -2.10
CA MET A 13 7.81 -20.65 -3.49
C MET A 13 8.93 -20.21 -4.44
N VAL A 14 9.57 -19.06 -4.20
CA VAL A 14 10.62 -18.54 -5.09
C VAL A 14 11.83 -19.46 -5.10
N VAL A 15 12.24 -19.94 -3.92
CA VAL A 15 13.39 -20.86 -3.80
C VAL A 15 13.10 -22.17 -4.54
N ARG A 16 11.90 -22.76 -4.39
CA ARG A 16 11.53 -23.97 -5.15
C ARG A 16 11.50 -23.74 -6.65
N ALA A 17 10.97 -22.61 -7.12
CA ALA A 17 10.93 -22.29 -8.54
C ALA A 17 12.33 -22.06 -9.11
N ALA A 18 13.21 -21.41 -8.35
CA ALA A 18 14.61 -21.21 -8.73
C ALA A 18 15.37 -22.55 -8.86
N LEU A 19 15.20 -23.46 -7.89
CA LEU A 19 15.80 -24.79 -7.95
C LEU A 19 15.27 -25.60 -9.15
N ALA A 20 13.96 -25.55 -9.42
CA ALA A 20 13.38 -26.23 -10.58
C ALA A 20 13.88 -25.66 -11.91
N LEU A 21 14.14 -24.34 -11.98
CA LEU A 21 14.76 -23.70 -13.13
C LEU A 21 16.21 -24.15 -13.29
N ASP A 22 16.99 -24.19 -12.22
CA ASP A 22 18.38 -24.67 -12.22
C ASP A 22 18.49 -26.12 -12.70
N ASP A 23 17.63 -27.00 -12.18
CA ASP A 23 17.51 -28.40 -12.63
C ASP A 23 17.16 -28.48 -14.13
N ALA A 24 16.27 -27.61 -14.61
CA ALA A 24 15.87 -27.59 -16.01
C ALA A 24 16.96 -27.04 -16.94
N VAL A 25 17.73 -26.03 -16.50
CA VAL A 25 18.91 -25.52 -17.20
C VAL A 25 19.97 -26.60 -17.31
N THR A 26 20.28 -27.29 -16.20
CA THR A 26 21.24 -28.40 -16.16
C THR A 26 20.82 -29.52 -17.10
N GLY A 27 19.58 -29.97 -17.01
CA GLY A 27 19.07 -31.02 -17.89
C GLY A 27 18.97 -30.63 -19.38
N LEU A 28 18.88 -29.33 -19.69
CA LEU A 28 18.97 -28.83 -21.06
C LEU A 28 20.41 -28.84 -21.58
N ALA A 29 21.36 -28.39 -20.75
CA ALA A 29 22.78 -28.41 -21.10
C ALA A 29 23.26 -29.84 -21.41
N GLU A 30 22.93 -30.80 -20.54
CA GLU A 30 23.24 -32.22 -20.74
C GLU A 30 22.63 -32.76 -22.04
N ALA A 31 21.37 -32.43 -22.34
CA ALA A 31 20.71 -32.89 -23.56
C ALA A 31 21.38 -32.34 -24.83
N VAL A 32 21.80 -31.07 -24.81
CA VAL A 32 22.51 -30.42 -25.91
C VAL A 32 23.90 -31.04 -26.11
N GLU A 33 24.63 -31.33 -25.03
CA GLU A 33 25.93 -31.99 -25.10
C GLU A 33 25.81 -33.39 -25.73
N GLN A 34 24.84 -34.19 -25.29
CA GLN A 34 24.59 -35.52 -25.87
C GLN A 34 24.21 -35.44 -27.36
N GLN A 35 23.40 -34.47 -27.76
CA GLN A 35 23.08 -34.23 -29.16
C GLN A 35 24.33 -33.90 -29.98
N ALA A 36 25.20 -33.02 -29.48
CA ALA A 36 26.45 -32.64 -30.13
C ALA A 36 27.42 -33.82 -30.28
N LEU A 37 27.50 -34.68 -29.25
CA LEU A 37 28.30 -35.90 -29.27
C LEU A 37 27.86 -36.85 -30.39
N HIS A 38 26.57 -37.20 -30.44
CA HIS A 38 26.03 -38.10 -31.47
C HIS A 38 26.13 -37.51 -32.88
N ARG A 39 25.90 -36.20 -33.03
CA ARG A 39 26.10 -35.51 -34.31
C ARG A 39 27.53 -35.62 -34.80
N THR A 40 28.51 -35.40 -33.91
CA THR A 40 29.94 -35.51 -34.25
C THR A 40 30.33 -36.93 -34.65
N ARG A 41 29.82 -37.95 -33.93
CA ARG A 41 30.06 -39.36 -34.27
C ARG A 41 29.44 -39.74 -35.63
N ALA A 42 28.20 -39.33 -35.88
CA ALA A 42 27.52 -39.56 -37.16
C ALA A 42 28.30 -38.93 -38.33
N HIS A 43 28.75 -37.68 -38.21
CA HIS A 43 29.56 -37.02 -39.25
C HIS A 43 30.89 -37.75 -39.51
N LYS A 44 31.59 -38.20 -38.46
CA LYS A 44 32.83 -38.98 -38.63
C LYS A 44 32.60 -40.30 -39.37
N LEU A 45 31.52 -41.01 -39.04
CA LEU A 45 31.16 -42.25 -39.72
C LEU A 45 30.74 -42.03 -41.17
N ALA A 46 29.99 -40.96 -41.47
CA ALA A 46 29.64 -40.59 -42.84
C ALA A 46 30.90 -40.33 -43.69
N ALA A 47 31.86 -39.55 -43.18
CA ALA A 47 33.14 -39.32 -43.86
C ALA A 47 33.95 -40.61 -44.08
N GLN A 48 33.89 -41.56 -43.13
CA GLN A 48 34.53 -42.87 -43.28
C GLN A 48 33.84 -43.72 -44.35
N ILE A 49 32.51 -43.72 -44.42
CA ILE A 49 31.71 -44.40 -45.45
C ILE A 49 32.08 -43.84 -46.83
N ASP A 50 32.13 -42.51 -46.99
CA ASP A 50 32.50 -41.86 -48.26
C ASP A 50 33.93 -42.22 -48.71
N LYS A 51 34.86 -42.38 -47.77
CA LYS A 51 36.21 -42.85 -48.07
C LYS A 51 36.18 -44.31 -48.55
N LEU A 52 35.57 -45.21 -47.77
CA LEU A 52 35.49 -46.64 -48.10
C LEU A 52 34.77 -46.90 -49.43
N ALA A 53 33.71 -46.12 -49.74
CA ALA A 53 32.99 -46.20 -51.00
C ALA A 53 33.86 -45.80 -52.20
N ARG A 54 34.68 -44.74 -52.06
CA ARG A 54 35.66 -44.34 -53.07
C ARG A 54 36.80 -45.35 -53.24
N ASP A 55 37.23 -45.99 -52.17
CA ASP A 55 38.24 -47.04 -52.25
C ASP A 55 37.69 -48.29 -52.97
N LEU A 56 36.43 -48.67 -52.67
CA LEU A 56 35.75 -49.80 -53.33
C LEU A 56 35.53 -49.58 -54.83
N SER A 57 35.29 -48.34 -55.27
CA SER A 57 35.14 -48.03 -56.70
C SER A 57 36.44 -48.10 -57.50
N ARG A 58 37.60 -48.07 -56.83
CA ARG A 58 38.93 -48.20 -57.44
C ARG A 58 39.40 -49.66 -57.56
N GLY A 59 38.77 -50.60 -56.85
CA GLY A 59 39.09 -52.01 -56.91
C GLY A 59 38.27 -52.83 -55.94
N TRP A 60 37.81 -54.01 -56.37
CA TRP A 60 36.94 -54.85 -55.56
C TRP A 60 37.76 -55.71 -54.58
N GLY A 61 37.70 -55.37 -53.29
CA GLY A 61 38.29 -56.14 -52.20
C GLY A 61 37.25 -56.51 -51.14
N MET A 62 37.10 -57.81 -50.84
CA MET A 62 36.09 -58.30 -49.88
C MET A 62 36.22 -57.66 -48.50
N ASP A 63 37.44 -57.38 -48.02
CA ASP A 63 37.67 -56.71 -46.74
C ASP A 63 37.14 -55.25 -46.72
N THR A 64 37.28 -54.52 -47.82
CA THR A 64 36.77 -53.14 -47.94
C THR A 64 35.24 -53.12 -47.93
N HIS A 65 34.61 -54.12 -48.58
CA HIS A 65 33.17 -54.28 -48.57
C HIS A 65 32.63 -54.57 -47.15
N GLY A 66 33.26 -55.48 -46.41
CA GLY A 66 32.88 -55.78 -45.02
C GLY A 66 32.99 -54.56 -44.09
N LYS A 67 34.08 -53.79 -44.21
CA LYS A 67 34.29 -52.53 -43.47
C LYS A 67 33.23 -51.49 -43.80
N LEU A 68 32.83 -51.38 -45.06
CA LEU A 68 31.78 -50.47 -45.51
C LEU A 68 30.42 -50.83 -44.90
N LEU A 69 30.03 -52.11 -44.93
CA LEU A 69 28.79 -52.58 -44.31
C LEU A 69 28.76 -52.31 -42.80
N ALA A 70 29.87 -52.59 -42.11
CA ALA A 70 29.99 -52.33 -40.67
C ALA A 70 29.92 -50.83 -40.34
N ALA A 71 30.59 -49.97 -41.12
CA ALA A 71 30.53 -48.52 -40.95
C ALA A 71 29.12 -47.97 -41.20
N THR A 72 28.44 -48.49 -42.22
CA THR A 72 27.05 -48.13 -42.54
C THR A 72 26.10 -48.50 -41.40
N ALA A 73 26.19 -49.72 -40.88
CA ALA A 73 25.38 -50.15 -39.74
C ALA A 73 25.61 -49.30 -38.48
N ARG A 74 26.87 -48.93 -38.19
CA ARG A 74 27.21 -48.01 -37.08
C ARG A 74 26.66 -46.61 -37.31
N HIS A 75 26.75 -46.10 -38.54
CA HIS A 75 26.20 -44.79 -38.90
C HIS A 75 24.68 -44.75 -38.70
N ASP A 76 23.96 -45.79 -39.12
CA ASP A 76 22.51 -45.88 -38.94
C ASP A 76 22.13 -45.95 -37.45
N ALA A 77 22.93 -46.64 -36.63
CA ALA A 77 22.76 -46.64 -35.18
C ALA A 77 22.97 -45.24 -34.57
N GLU A 78 24.05 -44.55 -34.94
CA GLU A 78 24.32 -43.17 -34.48
C GLU A 78 23.26 -42.18 -34.97
N ARG A 79 22.69 -42.36 -36.17
CA ARG A 79 21.54 -41.57 -36.63
C ARG A 79 20.32 -41.74 -35.73
N LYS A 80 19.98 -42.98 -35.34
CA LYS A 80 18.88 -43.24 -34.39
C LYS A 80 19.14 -42.61 -33.02
N PHE A 81 20.38 -42.68 -32.54
CA PHE A 81 20.77 -42.01 -31.29
C PHE A 81 20.67 -40.48 -31.39
N LEU A 82 21.09 -39.89 -32.50
CA LEU A 82 20.96 -38.46 -32.76
C LEU A 82 19.49 -38.02 -32.78
N GLU A 83 18.61 -38.77 -33.45
CA GLU A 83 17.17 -38.49 -33.44
C GLU A 83 16.58 -38.56 -32.01
N LYS A 84 17.00 -39.54 -31.22
CA LYS A 84 16.61 -39.63 -29.79
C LYS A 84 17.13 -38.44 -28.99
N ALA A 85 18.37 -38.01 -29.21
CA ALA A 85 18.97 -36.86 -28.54
C ALA A 85 18.28 -35.55 -28.94
N GLN A 86 17.92 -35.37 -30.22
CA GLN A 86 17.11 -34.24 -30.70
C GLN A 86 15.77 -34.14 -29.98
N ARG A 87 15.06 -35.28 -29.82
CA ARG A 87 13.81 -35.32 -29.04
C ARG A 87 14.05 -35.03 -27.55
N ALA A 88 15.19 -35.43 -27.00
CA ALA A 88 15.56 -35.11 -25.62
C ALA A 88 15.78 -33.60 -25.43
N VAL A 89 16.48 -32.95 -26.35
CA VAL A 89 16.67 -31.49 -26.37
C VAL A 89 15.33 -30.76 -26.45
N ALA A 90 14.45 -31.14 -27.38
CA ALA A 90 13.13 -30.51 -27.50
C ALA A 90 12.31 -30.62 -26.20
N ARG A 91 12.35 -31.78 -25.53
CA ARG A 91 11.69 -31.95 -24.22
C ARG A 91 12.36 -31.13 -23.12
N ALA A 92 13.68 -31.06 -23.10
CA ALA A 92 14.42 -30.27 -22.12
C ALA A 92 14.16 -28.76 -22.31
N GLN A 93 14.10 -28.27 -23.54
CA GLN A 93 13.69 -26.91 -23.86
C GLN A 93 12.28 -26.60 -23.35
N GLY A 94 11.32 -27.52 -23.56
CA GLY A 94 9.97 -27.36 -23.04
C GLY A 94 9.91 -27.36 -21.50
N ARG A 95 10.76 -28.15 -20.82
CA ARG A 95 10.86 -28.11 -19.35
C ARG A 95 11.48 -26.80 -18.87
N HIS A 96 12.56 -26.35 -19.50
CA HIS A 96 13.22 -25.09 -19.21
C HIS A 96 12.27 -23.90 -19.36
N ALA A 97 11.54 -23.82 -20.49
CA ALA A 97 10.58 -22.74 -20.73
C ALA A 97 9.50 -22.67 -19.63
N ARG A 98 8.92 -23.80 -19.24
CA ARG A 98 7.92 -23.86 -18.15
C ARG A 98 8.53 -23.51 -16.79
N ALA A 99 9.75 -23.96 -16.51
CA ALA A 99 10.41 -23.65 -15.24
C ALA A 99 10.76 -22.16 -15.14
N LEU A 100 11.16 -21.54 -16.27
CA LEU A 100 11.44 -20.11 -16.34
C LEU A 100 10.18 -19.28 -16.11
N GLU A 101 9.08 -19.61 -16.79
CA GLU A 101 7.77 -18.98 -16.58
C GLU A 101 7.32 -19.10 -15.11
N ALA A 102 7.40 -20.30 -14.54
CA ALA A 102 7.05 -20.52 -13.13
C ALA A 102 7.93 -19.73 -12.15
N TYR A 103 9.22 -19.55 -12.47
CA TYR A 103 10.13 -18.72 -11.68
C TYR A 103 9.78 -17.24 -11.77
N CYS A 104 9.55 -16.70 -12.97
CA CYS A 104 9.12 -15.32 -13.16
C CYS A 104 7.83 -15.03 -12.39
N ASP A 105 6.82 -15.89 -12.54
CA ASP A 105 5.55 -15.80 -11.80
C ASP A 105 5.73 -15.81 -10.27
N ALA A 106 6.60 -16.69 -9.77
CA ALA A 106 6.89 -16.76 -8.34
C ALA A 106 7.60 -15.49 -7.85
N PHE A 107 8.54 -14.98 -8.65
CA PHE A 107 9.29 -13.77 -8.34
C PHE A 107 8.39 -12.53 -8.31
N ASP A 108 7.50 -12.36 -9.30
CA ASP A 108 6.57 -11.24 -9.38
C ASP A 108 5.60 -11.22 -8.18
N ARG A 109 5.07 -12.39 -7.80
CA ARG A 109 4.23 -12.52 -6.59
C ARG A 109 5.00 -12.15 -5.31
N HIS A 110 6.24 -12.61 -5.19
CA HIS A 110 7.09 -12.29 -4.04
C HIS A 110 7.40 -10.79 -3.99
N TYR A 111 7.71 -10.17 -5.13
CA TYR A 111 7.96 -8.74 -5.23
C TYR A 111 6.73 -7.92 -4.81
N ALA A 112 5.54 -8.28 -5.28
CA ALA A 112 4.28 -7.64 -4.89
C ALA A 112 4.05 -7.75 -3.37
N MET A 113 4.22 -8.95 -2.79
CA MET A 113 4.11 -9.16 -1.34
C MET A 113 5.12 -8.30 -0.55
N MET A 114 6.37 -8.21 -1.01
CA MET A 114 7.39 -7.37 -0.36
C MET A 114 7.05 -5.88 -0.44
N ALA A 115 6.47 -5.43 -1.56
CA ALA A 115 5.99 -4.06 -1.71
C ALA A 115 4.84 -3.75 -0.73
N GLU A 116 3.88 -4.67 -0.58
CA GLU A 116 2.79 -4.54 0.40
C GLU A 116 3.31 -4.52 1.84
N LEU A 117 4.24 -5.41 2.19
CA LEU A 117 4.88 -5.45 3.51
C LEU A 117 5.62 -4.13 3.82
N ARG A 118 6.35 -3.60 2.85
CA ARG A 118 7.04 -2.31 2.98
C ARG A 118 6.04 -1.18 3.21
N ALA A 119 4.98 -1.11 2.40
CA ALA A 119 3.93 -0.12 2.56
C ALA A 119 3.25 -0.21 3.95
N ALA A 120 3.01 -1.42 4.46
CA ALA A 120 2.46 -1.65 5.79
C ALA A 120 3.42 -1.23 6.92
N LEU A 121 4.72 -1.47 6.76
CA LEU A 121 5.74 -1.01 7.70
C LEU A 121 5.85 0.52 7.73
N ASP A 122 5.91 1.16 6.57
CA ASP A 122 5.94 2.62 6.45
C ASP A 122 4.68 3.24 7.08
N HIS A 123 3.51 2.63 6.86
CA HIS A 123 2.25 3.02 7.49
C HIS A 123 2.33 2.96 9.03
N ARG A 124 2.79 1.82 9.58
CA ARG A 124 2.95 1.66 11.04
C ARG A 124 3.99 2.63 11.63
N GLN A 125 5.09 2.89 10.92
CA GLN A 125 6.09 3.86 11.36
C GLN A 125 5.51 5.27 11.42
N ARG A 126 4.74 5.69 10.40
CA ARG A 126 4.04 6.97 10.40
C ARG A 126 3.06 7.08 11.57
N GLN A 127 2.26 6.05 11.81
CA GLN A 127 1.32 5.99 12.93
C GLN A 127 2.04 6.05 14.29
N GLY A 128 3.12 5.30 14.46
CA GLY A 128 3.95 5.31 15.67
C GLY A 128 4.57 6.67 15.93
N ALA A 129 5.15 7.31 14.91
CA ALA A 129 5.72 8.64 15.03
C ALA A 129 4.66 9.70 15.36
N ALA A 130 3.48 9.61 14.77
CA ALA A 130 2.34 10.47 15.09
C ALA A 130 1.87 10.29 16.54
N LEU A 131 1.78 9.04 17.02
CA LEU A 131 1.44 8.74 18.40
C LEU A 131 2.49 9.29 19.37
N THR A 132 3.77 9.13 19.08
CA THR A 132 4.85 9.70 19.90
C THR A 132 4.73 11.21 19.99
N ARG A 133 4.55 11.92 18.87
CA ARG A 133 4.36 13.38 18.88
C ARG A 133 3.11 13.80 19.66
N ALA A 134 1.99 13.11 19.44
CA ALA A 134 0.75 13.40 20.14
C ALA A 134 0.86 13.17 21.65
N LEU A 135 1.52 12.09 22.08
CA LEU A 135 1.75 11.81 23.50
C LEU A 135 2.71 12.84 24.12
N GLN A 136 3.84 13.15 23.46
CA GLN A 136 4.77 14.19 23.92
C GLN A 136 4.04 15.52 24.14
N TYR A 137 3.25 15.94 23.16
CA TYR A 137 2.47 17.18 23.25
C TYR A 137 1.40 17.13 24.36
N LEU A 138 0.70 16.01 24.51
CA LEU A 138 -0.25 15.82 25.61
C LEU A 138 0.42 15.85 26.98
N PHE A 139 1.60 15.27 27.13
CA PHE A 139 2.38 15.34 28.37
C PHE A 139 2.83 16.77 28.66
N ASP A 140 3.32 17.49 27.65
CA ASP A 140 3.76 18.89 27.79
C ASP A 140 2.59 19.81 28.19
N ILE A 141 1.40 19.61 27.63
CA ILE A 141 0.20 20.38 27.99
C ILE A 141 -0.33 19.98 29.36
N ARG A 142 -0.51 18.68 29.61
CA ARG A 142 -1.12 18.20 30.85
C ARG A 142 -0.24 18.51 32.06
N TRP A 143 1.07 18.45 31.91
CA TRP A 143 2.00 18.87 32.94
C TRP A 143 1.80 20.35 33.31
N ARG A 144 1.54 21.23 32.33
CA ARG A 144 1.24 22.64 32.56
C ARG A 144 -0.14 22.84 33.20
N ALA A 145 -1.15 22.14 32.69
CA ALA A 145 -2.53 22.27 33.17
C ALA A 145 -2.76 21.71 34.58
N GLU A 146 -2.07 20.63 34.98
CA GLU A 146 -2.14 20.10 36.35
C GLU A 146 -1.42 21.00 37.38
N LEU A 147 -0.41 21.76 36.95
CA LEU A 147 0.22 22.82 37.75
C LEU A 147 -0.77 23.97 38.01
N ASP A 148 -1.53 24.40 37.00
CA ASP A 148 -2.50 25.51 37.11
C ASP A 148 -3.84 25.10 37.78
N ALA A 149 -4.28 23.86 37.61
CA ALA A 149 -5.54 23.35 38.15
C ALA A 149 -5.47 22.95 39.64
N TYR A 150 -4.27 22.72 40.18
CA TYR A 150 -4.09 22.46 41.61
C TYR A 150 -4.40 23.72 42.46
N GLU A 151 -4.38 24.91 41.86
CA GLU A 151 -4.65 26.17 42.55
C GLU A 151 -6.12 26.62 42.51
N SER A 152 -6.97 25.99 41.69
CA SER A 152 -8.26 26.61 41.29
C SER A 152 -9.52 25.74 41.36
N ARG A 153 -9.48 24.48 41.84
CA ARG A 153 -10.69 23.62 41.89
C ARG A 153 -11.63 23.94 43.07
N GLY A 154 -12.49 24.93 42.86
CA GLY A 154 -13.79 25.09 43.51
C GLY A 154 -14.92 25.00 42.49
N GLN A 155 -15.73 23.93 42.58
CA GLN A 155 -17.09 23.76 42.02
C GLN A 155 -17.25 23.65 40.49
N SER A 156 -17.67 22.46 40.01
CA SER A 156 -18.15 22.23 38.64
C SER A 156 -19.68 22.26 38.57
N ALA A 157 -20.23 23.17 37.76
CA ALA A 157 -21.64 23.16 37.37
C ALA A 157 -21.94 21.99 36.42
N ARG A 158 -23.10 21.35 36.58
CA ARG A 158 -23.55 20.21 35.78
C ARG A 158 -24.37 20.75 34.59
N PHE A 159 -23.99 20.38 33.36
CA PHE A 159 -24.79 20.67 32.16
C PHE A 159 -25.65 19.45 31.84
N ASP A 160 -26.96 19.67 31.64
CA ASP A 160 -27.89 18.61 31.23
C ASP A 160 -27.89 18.51 29.71
N LEU A 161 -27.34 17.41 29.19
CA LEU A 161 -27.23 17.14 27.76
C LEU A 161 -28.63 16.89 27.16
N PRO A 162 -28.95 17.39 25.95
CA PRO A 162 -30.21 17.06 25.27
C PRO A 162 -30.36 15.54 25.06
N GLU A 163 -31.57 15.00 25.24
CA GLU A 163 -31.83 13.54 25.15
C GLU A 163 -31.42 12.91 23.81
N SER A 164 -31.39 13.71 22.73
CA SER A 164 -31.03 13.27 21.38
C SER A 164 -29.53 13.35 21.04
N SER A 165 -28.70 13.71 22.00
CA SER A 165 -27.23 13.80 21.85
C SER A 165 -26.54 12.59 22.47
N HIS A 166 -25.39 12.20 21.92
CA HIS A 166 -24.52 11.22 22.58
C HIS A 166 -23.61 11.92 23.61
N ASP A 167 -23.36 11.26 24.76
CA ASP A 167 -22.20 11.60 25.60
C ASP A 167 -20.90 11.43 24.80
N TYR A 168 -19.82 12.11 25.22
CA TYR A 168 -18.52 12.05 24.52
C TYR A 168 -18.05 10.62 24.28
N ILE A 169 -17.96 10.23 23.00
CA ILE A 169 -17.51 8.89 22.60
C ILE A 169 -15.99 8.94 22.37
N PRO A 170 -15.18 8.22 23.18
CA PRO A 170 -13.75 8.19 22.97
C PRO A 170 -13.42 7.53 21.62
N VAL A 171 -12.69 8.26 20.78
CA VAL A 171 -12.23 7.76 19.50
C VAL A 171 -11.07 6.79 19.70
N ASP A 172 -11.09 5.69 18.95
CA ASP A 172 -9.96 4.77 18.82
C ASP A 172 -8.80 5.49 18.11
N ILE A 173 -7.76 5.85 18.87
CA ILE A 173 -6.63 6.68 18.39
C ILE A 173 -5.94 6.05 17.17
N PRO A 174 -5.58 4.76 17.18
CA PRO A 174 -5.10 4.06 15.99
C PRO A 174 -5.97 4.30 14.75
N ARG A 175 -7.29 4.07 14.85
CA ARG A 175 -8.24 4.28 13.74
C ARG A 175 -8.28 5.74 13.30
N PHE A 176 -8.26 6.68 14.23
CA PHE A 176 -8.21 8.11 13.91
C PHE A 176 -6.96 8.48 13.11
N PHE A 177 -5.78 8.01 13.52
CA PHE A 177 -4.55 8.25 12.77
C PHE A 177 -4.53 7.55 11.42
N ASP A 178 -5.13 6.37 11.29
CA ASP A 178 -5.29 5.72 10.00
C ASP A 178 -6.13 6.58 9.05
N LEU A 179 -7.21 7.18 9.54
CA LEU A 179 -8.03 8.13 8.77
C LEU A 179 -7.23 9.36 8.34
N LEU A 180 -6.44 9.95 9.25
CA LEU A 180 -5.60 11.11 8.91
C LEU A 180 -4.47 10.76 7.92
N ILE A 181 -3.90 9.56 8.00
CA ILE A 181 -2.91 9.07 7.02
C ILE A 181 -3.58 8.87 5.65
N GLN A 182 -4.80 8.32 5.61
CA GLN A 182 -5.56 8.17 4.37
C GLN A 182 -5.89 9.54 3.76
N LEU A 183 -6.34 10.49 4.58
CA LEU A 183 -6.57 11.88 4.16
C LEU A 183 -5.31 12.50 3.55
N ASP A 184 -4.15 12.40 4.22
CA ASP A 184 -2.88 12.92 3.72
C ASP A 184 -2.50 12.35 2.34
N ARG A 185 -2.77 11.05 2.11
CA ARG A 185 -2.58 10.43 0.79
C ARG A 185 -3.50 11.05 -0.25
N GLN A 186 -4.78 11.23 0.06
CA GLN A 186 -5.74 11.84 -0.86
C GLN A 186 -5.37 13.29 -1.18
N LEU A 187 -5.06 14.11 -0.17
CA LEU A 187 -4.64 15.49 -0.35
C LEU A 187 -3.39 15.61 -1.23
N SER A 188 -2.47 14.64 -1.15
CA SER A 188 -1.21 14.67 -1.92
C SER A 188 -1.36 14.42 -3.42
N VAL A 189 -2.50 13.89 -3.86
CA VAL A 189 -2.77 13.61 -5.28
C VAL A 189 -3.96 14.42 -5.80
N ASP A 190 -4.60 15.23 -4.96
CA ASP A 190 -5.77 16.01 -5.32
C ASP A 190 -5.36 17.37 -5.93
N PRO A 191 -5.71 17.64 -7.22
CA PRO A 191 -5.40 18.91 -7.87
C PRO A 191 -5.95 20.14 -7.13
N ALA A 192 -7.06 20.02 -6.40
CA ALA A 192 -7.65 21.14 -5.64
C ALA A 192 -6.77 21.62 -4.47
N TYR A 193 -5.77 20.81 -4.09
CA TYR A 193 -4.84 21.09 -3.01
C TYR A 193 -3.38 21.20 -3.50
N ALA A 194 -3.14 21.08 -4.80
CA ALA A 194 -1.82 21.24 -5.38
C ALA A 194 -1.25 22.63 -5.05
N ILE A 195 0.05 22.67 -4.77
CA ILE A 195 0.77 23.95 -4.63
C ILE A 195 1.20 24.35 -6.04
N ALA A 196 0.89 25.59 -6.44
CA ALA A 196 1.44 26.13 -7.68
C ALA A 196 2.97 26.02 -7.64
N GLU A 197 3.57 25.47 -8.69
CA GLU A 197 5.02 25.44 -8.77
C GLU A 197 5.56 26.88 -8.68
N PRO A 198 6.63 27.13 -7.90
CA PRO A 198 7.26 28.44 -7.90
C PRO A 198 7.67 28.75 -9.33
N GLN A 199 7.17 29.86 -9.88
CA GLN A 199 7.47 30.30 -11.25
C GLN A 199 8.95 30.70 -11.45
N ASP A 200 9.73 30.76 -10.36
CA ASP A 200 11.14 31.12 -10.37
C ASP A 200 12.02 29.86 -10.22
N GLU A 201 12.43 29.28 -11.35
CA GLU A 201 13.31 28.10 -11.45
C GLU A 201 14.76 28.37 -11.00
N SER A 202 15.08 29.61 -10.62
CA SER A 202 16.45 30.07 -10.36
C SER A 202 17.07 29.58 -9.05
N GLY A 203 16.26 28.99 -8.14
CA GLY A 203 16.68 28.66 -6.77
C GLY A 203 16.56 27.18 -6.44
N PRO A 204 17.44 26.63 -5.59
CA PRO A 204 17.27 25.27 -5.06
C PRO A 204 15.93 25.18 -4.31
N LYS A 205 15.04 24.30 -4.77
CA LYS A 205 13.77 24.02 -4.07
C LYS A 205 14.10 23.56 -2.64
N PRO A 206 13.53 24.18 -1.58
CA PRO A 206 13.75 23.70 -0.22
C PRO A 206 13.18 22.29 -0.11
N GLU A 207 14.06 21.31 0.07
CA GLU A 207 13.65 19.93 0.32
C GLU A 207 13.29 19.73 1.80
N PRO A 208 12.19 19.02 2.09
CA PRO A 208 11.20 18.50 1.14
C PRO A 208 10.17 19.55 0.72
N PHE A 209 9.96 19.72 -0.59
CA PHE A 209 8.91 20.59 -1.10
C PHE A 209 7.54 20.04 -0.66
N PRO A 210 6.64 20.88 -0.12
CA PRO A 210 5.40 20.36 0.41
C PRO A 210 4.50 19.80 -0.69
N ARG A 211 3.90 18.64 -0.43
CA ARG A 211 3.09 17.88 -1.42
C ARG A 211 1.76 18.55 -1.79
N TYR A 212 1.21 19.38 -0.90
CA TYR A 212 -0.08 20.06 -1.05
C TYR A 212 -0.16 21.28 -0.10
N ARG A 213 -1.06 22.24 -0.36
CA ARG A 213 -1.25 23.44 0.48
C ARG A 213 -1.74 23.08 1.88
N ALA A 214 -1.53 23.96 2.86
CA ALA A 214 -2.12 23.75 4.18
C ALA A 214 -3.66 23.77 4.10
N VAL A 215 -4.32 22.97 4.94
CA VAL A 215 -5.78 22.80 4.96
C VAL A 215 -6.39 23.34 6.25
N SER A 216 -7.67 23.73 6.16
CA SER A 216 -8.52 24.09 7.29
C SER A 216 -9.31 22.88 7.78
N PHE A 217 -9.19 22.55 9.07
CA PHE A 217 -9.82 21.37 9.68
C PHE A 217 -10.90 21.76 10.68
N LEU A 218 -12.04 21.07 10.67
CA LEU A 218 -13.12 21.23 11.62
C LEU A 218 -13.44 19.91 12.32
N GLU A 219 -13.59 19.92 13.64
CA GLU A 219 -14.19 18.80 14.39
C GLU A 219 -15.61 19.15 14.86
N VAL A 220 -16.60 18.36 14.44
CA VAL A 220 -18.01 18.51 14.80
C VAL A 220 -18.36 17.60 15.97
N GLY A 221 -18.88 18.18 17.06
CA GLY A 221 -19.10 17.46 18.32
C GLY A 221 -17.78 17.14 19.01
N CYS A 222 -16.93 18.17 19.17
CA CYS A 222 -15.54 17.98 19.61
C CYS A 222 -15.41 17.67 21.11
N GLY A 223 -16.48 17.82 21.90
CA GLY A 223 -16.41 17.86 23.36
C GLY A 223 -15.39 18.93 23.80
N SER A 224 -14.36 18.50 24.52
CA SER A 224 -13.25 19.37 24.93
C SER A 224 -12.16 19.58 23.88
N GLY A 225 -12.30 19.03 22.66
CA GLY A 225 -11.32 19.23 21.57
C GLY A 225 -10.13 18.27 21.62
N ARG A 226 -10.27 17.10 22.25
CA ARG A 226 -9.18 16.12 22.36
C ARG A 226 -8.70 15.64 20.99
N ASN A 227 -9.59 15.30 20.06
CA ASN A 227 -9.15 14.80 18.74
C ASN A 227 -8.60 15.92 17.87
N LEU A 228 -9.13 17.14 17.98
CA LEU A 228 -8.54 18.35 17.41
C LEU A 228 -7.08 18.49 17.83
N LEU A 229 -6.80 18.29 19.12
CA LEU A 229 -5.44 18.33 19.67
C LEU A 229 -4.56 17.21 19.10
N LEU A 230 -5.09 15.99 19.03
CA LEU A 230 -4.40 14.85 18.42
C LEU A 230 -4.09 15.11 16.95
N ALA A 231 -5.02 15.68 16.18
CA ALA A 231 -4.82 16.02 14.77
C ALA A 231 -3.66 17.03 14.63
N ARG A 232 -3.68 18.12 15.41
CA ARG A 232 -2.61 19.13 15.47
C ARG A 232 -1.25 18.50 15.79
N ALA A 233 -1.18 17.78 16.90
CA ALA A 233 0.07 17.23 17.42
C ALA A 233 0.62 16.08 16.56
N SER A 234 -0.26 15.32 15.90
CA SER A 234 0.14 14.20 15.04
C SER A 234 0.99 14.65 13.87
N GLN A 235 0.80 15.88 13.36
CA GLN A 235 1.45 16.40 12.15
C GLN A 235 1.35 15.42 10.95
N LEU A 236 0.27 14.63 10.89
CA LEU A 236 0.07 13.63 9.84
C LEU A 236 -0.27 14.26 8.48
N PHE A 237 -0.83 15.47 8.50
CA PHE A 237 -1.15 16.28 7.34
C PHE A 237 -0.85 17.76 7.61
N ARG A 238 -0.79 18.57 6.55
CA ARG A 238 -0.47 20.01 6.66
C ARG A 238 -1.68 20.80 7.14
N LEU A 239 -1.75 21.04 8.44
CA LEU A 239 -2.80 21.81 9.05
C LEU A 239 -2.46 23.31 9.08
N GLY A 240 -3.28 24.14 8.44
CA GLY A 240 -3.12 25.60 8.42
C GLY A 240 -3.92 26.29 9.52
N ARG A 241 -5.18 25.87 9.69
CA ARG A 241 -6.04 26.25 10.82
C ARG A 241 -6.85 25.05 11.27
N SER A 242 -7.25 25.02 12.53
CA SER A 242 -8.29 24.07 12.93
C SER A 242 -9.26 24.68 13.93
N ALA A 243 -10.50 24.24 13.86
CA ALA A 243 -11.54 24.61 14.81
C ALA A 243 -12.30 23.36 15.27
N GLY A 244 -13.00 23.47 16.39
CA GLY A 244 -13.95 22.48 16.86
C GLY A 244 -15.16 23.16 17.49
N PHE A 245 -16.31 22.51 17.45
CA PHE A 245 -17.45 22.96 18.24
C PHE A 245 -18.23 21.82 18.86
N ASP A 246 -18.94 22.15 19.93
CA ASP A 246 -19.84 21.27 20.64
C ASP A 246 -21.04 22.08 21.15
N ILE A 247 -22.17 21.41 21.38
CA ILE A 247 -23.36 22.05 21.96
C ILE A 247 -23.18 22.28 23.47
N ASN A 248 -22.30 21.51 24.12
CA ASN A 248 -22.03 21.60 25.55
C ASN A 248 -21.01 22.72 25.87
N PRO A 249 -21.44 23.87 26.43
CA PRO A 249 -20.56 24.98 26.73
C PRO A 249 -19.49 24.64 27.78
N VAL A 250 -19.80 23.74 28.73
CA VAL A 250 -18.87 23.31 29.78
C VAL A 250 -17.70 22.53 29.17
N ALA A 251 -17.98 21.64 28.21
CA ALA A 251 -16.92 20.89 27.52
C ALA A 251 -15.98 21.83 26.75
N ILE A 252 -16.54 22.85 26.10
CA ILE A 252 -15.78 23.88 25.37
C ILE A 252 -14.91 24.69 26.32
N GLU A 253 -15.43 25.15 27.45
CA GLU A 253 -14.65 25.88 28.47
C GLU A 253 -13.49 25.02 29.01
N ILE A 254 -13.74 23.75 29.32
CA ILE A 254 -12.70 22.81 29.74
C ILE A 254 -11.62 22.67 28.66
N GLY A 255 -12.00 22.53 27.39
CA GLY A 255 -11.07 22.43 26.28
C GLY A 255 -10.21 23.68 26.10
N ARG A 256 -10.82 24.86 26.21
CA ARG A 256 -10.11 26.14 26.14
C ARG A 256 -9.09 26.29 27.26
N ALA A 257 -9.47 25.98 28.49
CA ALA A 257 -8.60 26.09 29.66
C ALA A 257 -7.51 25.01 29.70
N THR A 258 -7.87 23.75 29.43
CA THR A 258 -6.96 22.60 29.61
C THR A 258 -6.01 22.41 28.44
N PHE A 259 -6.47 22.66 27.20
CA PHE A 259 -5.67 22.38 26.00
C PHE A 259 -5.17 23.63 25.29
N GLY A 260 -5.45 24.82 25.84
CA GLY A 260 -5.03 26.09 25.25
C GLY A 260 -5.61 26.34 23.86
N LEU A 261 -6.80 25.77 23.58
CA LEU A 261 -7.43 25.86 22.26
C LEU A 261 -8.17 27.19 22.05
N GLY A 262 -8.37 28.01 23.09
CA GLY A 262 -8.86 29.39 22.98
C GLY A 262 -10.06 29.57 22.03
N GLU A 263 -9.93 30.46 21.05
CA GLU A 263 -10.98 30.76 20.08
C GLU A 263 -11.20 29.66 19.03
N ASP A 264 -10.32 28.65 18.97
CA ASP A 264 -10.48 27.52 18.07
C ASP A 264 -11.62 26.58 18.49
N LEU A 265 -12.08 26.68 19.74
CA LEU A 265 -13.27 25.97 20.20
C LEU A 265 -14.46 26.91 20.30
N LEU A 266 -15.64 26.46 19.87
CA LEU A 266 -16.87 27.25 19.82
C LEU A 266 -18.05 26.46 20.40
N VAL A 267 -19.03 27.17 20.94
CA VAL A 267 -20.34 26.58 21.29
C VAL A 267 -21.25 26.76 20.08
N ALA A 268 -21.71 25.68 19.47
CA ALA A 268 -22.60 25.74 18.30
C ALA A 268 -23.43 24.47 18.12
N ASP A 269 -24.57 24.60 17.43
CA ASP A 269 -25.42 23.49 17.01
C ASP A 269 -24.97 22.95 15.65
N ALA A 270 -24.69 21.65 15.58
CA ALA A 270 -24.31 20.95 14.35
C ALA A 270 -25.39 21.04 13.25
N LEU A 271 -26.66 21.18 13.60
CA LEU A 271 -27.76 21.32 12.65
C LEU A 271 -27.90 22.74 12.07
N GLU A 272 -27.18 23.71 12.63
CA GLU A 272 -27.26 25.13 12.23
C GLU A 272 -25.90 25.71 11.78
N TYR A 273 -24.79 25.05 12.11
CA TYR A 273 -23.45 25.50 11.73
C TYR A 273 -23.23 25.56 10.21
N ASP A 274 -22.34 26.46 9.77
CA ASP A 274 -21.91 26.58 8.37
C ASP A 274 -20.58 25.85 8.13
N TYR A 275 -20.63 24.83 7.27
CA TYR A 275 -19.51 23.94 6.96
C TYR A 275 -18.64 24.44 5.79
N GLY A 276 -19.07 25.47 5.06
CA GLY A 276 -18.43 25.93 3.83
C GLY A 276 -17.01 26.47 4.00
N GLY A 277 -16.65 26.88 5.22
CA GLY A 277 -15.33 27.43 5.53
C GLY A 277 -14.20 26.40 5.55
N PHE A 278 -14.46 25.10 5.57
CA PHE A 278 -13.44 24.11 5.89
C PHE A 278 -13.09 23.19 4.72
N ASP A 279 -11.81 22.88 4.61
CA ASP A 279 -11.29 21.92 3.64
C ASP A 279 -11.50 20.47 4.11
N VAL A 280 -11.45 20.26 5.42
CA VAL A 280 -11.58 18.94 6.05
C VAL A 280 -12.52 19.05 7.24
N ILE A 281 -13.52 18.17 7.29
CA ILE A 281 -14.46 18.07 8.38
C ILE A 281 -14.37 16.68 8.97
N TYR A 282 -14.22 16.58 10.28
CA TYR A 282 -14.28 15.35 11.04
C TYR A 282 -15.53 15.33 11.91
N THR A 283 -16.27 14.23 11.87
CA THR A 283 -17.45 14.04 12.72
C THR A 283 -17.57 12.59 13.13
N PHE A 284 -17.87 12.33 14.41
CA PHE A 284 -18.10 10.98 14.89
C PHE A 284 -19.39 10.92 15.72
N ARG A 285 -20.51 10.71 15.01
CA ARG A 285 -21.84 10.48 15.58
C ARG A 285 -22.23 11.44 16.71
N PRO A 286 -22.33 12.76 16.45
CA PRO A 286 -22.76 13.71 17.48
C PRO A 286 -24.21 13.50 17.93
N LEU A 287 -25.05 12.85 17.10
CA LEU A 287 -26.48 12.67 17.36
C LEU A 287 -26.82 11.18 17.55
N SER A 288 -27.62 10.89 18.58
CA SER A 288 -28.10 9.54 18.89
C SER A 288 -29.40 9.21 18.15
N ASP A 289 -30.21 10.23 17.87
CA ASP A 289 -31.42 10.11 17.06
C ASP A 289 -31.08 9.97 15.56
N LEU A 290 -31.64 8.94 14.93
CA LEU A 290 -31.37 8.62 13.53
C LEU A 290 -31.88 9.68 12.56
N ALA A 291 -33.03 10.30 12.83
CA ALA A 291 -33.60 11.32 11.95
C ALA A 291 -32.79 12.62 12.01
N LEU A 292 -32.34 13.00 13.21
CA LEU A 292 -31.44 14.14 13.37
C LEU A 292 -30.08 13.87 12.75
N GLN A 293 -29.53 12.67 12.89
CA GLN A 293 -28.26 12.29 12.26
C GLN A 293 -28.36 12.37 10.72
N ARG A 294 -29.44 11.90 10.11
CA ARG A 294 -29.69 12.07 8.66
C ARG A 294 -29.81 13.54 8.26
N ARG A 295 -30.48 14.36 9.07
CA ARG A 295 -30.59 15.81 8.83
C ARG A 295 -29.22 16.48 8.88
N LEU A 296 -28.36 16.09 9.81
CA LEU A 296 -26.98 16.58 9.91
C LEU A 296 -26.16 16.22 8.67
N GLU A 297 -26.19 14.96 8.25
CA GLU A 297 -25.46 14.49 7.07
C GLU A 297 -25.91 15.19 5.79
N ALA A 298 -27.23 15.32 5.59
CA ALA A 298 -27.79 16.07 4.47
C ALA A 298 -27.34 17.54 4.48
N ARG A 299 -27.29 18.17 5.67
CA ARG A 299 -26.78 19.53 5.82
C ARG A 299 -25.30 19.63 5.48
N MET A 300 -24.46 18.74 6.01
CA MET A 300 -23.03 18.72 5.70
C MET A 300 -22.81 18.54 4.19
N ALA A 301 -23.47 17.56 3.57
CA ALA A 301 -23.41 17.35 2.13
C ALA A 301 -23.81 18.61 1.34
N ALA A 302 -24.83 19.35 1.80
CA ALA A 302 -25.31 20.55 1.13
C ALA A 302 -24.39 21.78 1.30
N THR A 303 -23.81 22.00 2.49
CA THR A 303 -23.10 23.27 2.81
C THR A 303 -21.59 23.16 2.82
N MET A 304 -21.02 21.96 2.80
CA MET A 304 -19.60 21.76 2.54
C MET A 304 -19.19 22.43 1.23
N ARG A 305 -18.06 23.11 1.23
CA ARG A 305 -17.48 23.64 -0.01
C ARG A 305 -17.10 22.49 -0.95
N LYS A 306 -17.15 22.78 -2.25
CA LYS A 306 -16.60 21.91 -3.28
C LYS A 306 -15.14 21.55 -2.96
N ASP A 307 -14.79 20.30 -3.24
CA ASP A 307 -13.50 19.65 -3.01
C ASP A 307 -13.12 19.45 -1.52
N ALA A 308 -14.01 19.77 -0.57
CA ALA A 308 -13.77 19.44 0.84
C ALA A 308 -13.85 17.93 1.09
N TYR A 309 -13.13 17.49 2.11
CA TYR A 309 -13.16 16.12 2.61
C TYR A 309 -13.99 16.01 3.89
N LEU A 310 -14.77 14.94 3.99
CA LEU A 310 -15.51 14.54 5.18
C LEU A 310 -14.93 13.22 5.70
N LEU A 311 -14.43 13.26 6.93
CA LEU A 311 -13.98 12.12 7.72
C LEU A 311 -15.11 11.75 8.69
N ALA A 312 -15.86 10.72 8.32
CA ALA A 312 -17.10 10.37 8.98
C ALA A 312 -17.15 8.86 9.24
N PRO A 313 -16.54 8.36 10.33
CA PRO A 313 -16.71 6.99 10.79
C PRO A 313 -18.12 6.75 11.35
N LEU A 314 -19.13 7.00 10.53
CA LEU A 314 -20.55 6.93 10.84
C LEU A 314 -21.09 5.54 10.53
N SER A 315 -22.24 5.21 11.13
CA SER A 315 -22.96 3.96 10.88
C SER A 315 -23.86 4.00 9.64
N LEU A 316 -24.03 5.16 9.01
CA LEU A 316 -24.93 5.37 7.88
C LEU A 316 -24.15 5.47 6.57
N ASP A 317 -24.79 5.00 5.51
CA ASP A 317 -24.25 5.04 4.16
C ASP A 317 -24.37 6.47 3.60
N LEU A 318 -23.25 7.20 3.56
CA LEU A 318 -23.18 8.53 2.96
C LEU A 318 -23.25 8.49 1.43
N GLY A 319 -23.21 7.30 0.81
CA GLY A 319 -23.43 7.12 -0.63
C GLY A 319 -24.85 7.48 -1.08
N LEU A 320 -25.76 7.72 -0.14
CA LEU A 320 -27.10 8.24 -0.41
C LEU A 320 -27.10 9.72 -0.84
N TYR A 321 -26.01 10.46 -0.58
CA TYR A 321 -25.88 11.88 -0.92
C TYR A 321 -25.05 12.02 -2.21
N PRO A 322 -25.66 12.38 -3.36
CA PRO A 322 -24.98 12.38 -4.65
C PRO A 322 -23.80 13.36 -4.74
N GLU A 323 -23.74 14.35 -3.85
CA GLU A 323 -22.66 15.32 -3.79
C GLU A 323 -21.41 14.78 -3.11
N LEU A 324 -21.50 13.65 -2.41
CA LEU A 324 -20.39 13.00 -1.73
C LEU A 324 -19.94 11.77 -2.51
N THR A 325 -18.63 11.67 -2.74
CA THR A 325 -18.00 10.50 -3.35
C THR A 325 -17.05 9.89 -2.34
N GLN A 326 -17.22 8.60 -2.07
CA GLN A 326 -16.29 7.86 -1.22
C GLN A 326 -14.91 7.81 -1.89
N VAL A 327 -13.85 8.08 -1.13
CA VAL A 327 -12.47 8.07 -1.62
C VAL A 327 -11.54 7.37 -0.63
N GLY A 328 -10.47 6.77 -1.15
CA GLY A 328 -9.54 5.98 -0.33
C GLY A 328 -9.95 4.51 -0.20
N GLN A 329 -9.33 3.80 0.74
CA GLN A 329 -9.48 2.35 0.91
C GLN A 329 -10.52 1.98 1.99
N GLY A 330 -11.03 2.96 2.75
CA GLY A 330 -11.97 2.76 3.84
C GLY A 330 -13.35 3.38 3.61
N PRO A 331 -14.36 3.03 4.44
CA PRO A 331 -15.73 3.54 4.34
C PRO A 331 -15.92 4.95 4.89
N ASP A 332 -14.91 5.50 5.57
CA ASP A 332 -15.06 6.66 6.44
C ASP A 332 -14.57 7.98 5.80
N LEU A 333 -14.06 7.94 4.56
CA LEU A 333 -13.47 9.11 3.88
C LEU A 333 -14.23 9.44 2.60
N TRP A 334 -14.73 10.67 2.54
CA TRP A 334 -15.62 11.16 1.50
C TRP A 334 -15.11 12.50 0.97
N LYS A 335 -15.31 12.77 -0.31
CA LYS A 335 -15.01 14.05 -0.96
C LYS A 335 -16.30 14.67 -1.51
N LYS A 336 -16.47 15.97 -1.29
CA LYS A 336 -17.54 16.79 -1.88
C LYS A 336 -17.21 17.10 -3.35
N THR A 337 -17.92 16.46 -4.28
CA THR A 337 -17.69 16.57 -5.73
C THR A 337 -18.76 17.37 -6.46
N GLY A 338 -20.00 17.34 -5.95
CA GLY A 338 -21.18 18.03 -6.49
C GLY A 338 -21.38 19.47 -6.04
#